data_AF-A0A1M6UM72-F1
#
_entry.id   AF-A0A1M6UM72-F1
#
_cell.length_a   1.000
_cell.length_b   1.000
_cell.length_c   1.000
_cell.angle_alpha   90.00
_cell.angle_beta   90.00
_cell.angle_gamma   90.00
#
_symmetry.space_group_name_H-M   'P 1'
#
loop_
_entity.id
_entity.type
_entity.pdbx_description
1 polymer ?
#
loop_
_entity_poly.entity_id
_entity_poly.type
_entity_poly.pdbx_seq_one_letter_code
_entity_poly.pdbx_strand_id
1 'polypeptide(L)'
;MEEKTKIKYISEMLNKRTKGKDYENFVINQIYARVDNPELEIVTQKCVRPTKGIDTKNLTKVGKNHYLIDLYFPQINLAVEVDEGHHENIENQLNDKQRENLIKGSVSCDIKRIKICKPGTKIPQEYDDIIQQIKKMVVEIKGKISEWEKENHQKLKWITNDEKIERVKKCKVFDACKAIHFGGITKVLNLLSETKNYNKYQRCVKKFDIYSIWIPVLSVRLDDGTVKTANGWKNFINESEDEISEFPSSKSYKKGLDTYKAEDGSCPPKWGTRKRVIFMKMKNDFGDDCCRFLGVFKPDHIEYEGGKQKRIYKRIATTIAFAEIVRKS
;
A
#
# COMPACT_ATOMS: atom_id res chain seq x y z
N MET A 1 4.96 19.76 -5.35
CA MET A 1 5.16 18.94 -4.14
C MET A 1 6.63 19.10 -3.81
N GLU A 2 6.89 19.96 -2.84
CA GLU A 2 8.22 20.31 -2.35
C GLU A 2 8.92 19.04 -1.85
N GLU A 3 10.22 18.93 -2.13
CA GLU A 3 11.07 17.83 -1.68
C GLU A 3 10.92 17.66 -0.17
N LYS A 4 10.39 16.51 0.27
CA LYS A 4 10.37 16.21 1.70
C LYS A 4 11.74 15.67 2.05
N THR A 5 12.59 16.53 2.58
CA THR A 5 13.83 16.12 3.23
C THR A 5 13.54 15.02 4.26
N LYS A 6 14.51 14.13 4.51
CA LYS A 6 14.37 13.05 5.52
C LYS A 6 13.84 13.61 6.86
N ILE A 7 14.36 14.75 7.30
CA ILE A 7 13.93 15.42 8.52
C ILE A 7 12.45 15.82 8.50
N LYS A 8 11.94 16.38 7.38
CA LYS A 8 10.52 16.74 7.24
C LYS A 8 9.64 15.50 7.28
N TYR A 9 10.04 14.41 6.61
CA TYR A 9 9.34 13.14 6.66
C TYR A 9 9.24 12.60 8.09
N ILE A 10 10.39 12.51 8.78
CA ILE A 10 10.46 11.96 10.15
C ILE A 10 9.61 12.81 11.10
N SER A 11 9.75 14.13 11.04
CA SER A 11 8.96 15.06 11.86
C SER A 11 7.46 14.88 11.64
N GLU A 12 7.01 14.73 10.39
CA GLU A 12 5.60 14.51 10.10
C GLU A 12 5.11 13.12 10.55
N MET A 13 5.93 12.07 10.44
CA MET A 13 5.61 10.75 10.96
C MET A 13 5.47 10.78 12.49
N LEU A 14 6.42 11.36 13.21
CA LEU A 14 6.42 11.38 14.67
C LEU A 14 5.43 12.36 15.29
N ASN A 15 4.97 13.39 14.55
CA ASN A 15 4.05 14.40 15.08
C ASN A 15 2.63 14.22 14.52
N LYS A 16 2.47 14.31 13.19
CA LYS A 16 1.13 14.37 12.58
C LYS A 16 0.38 13.06 12.71
N ARG A 17 1.09 11.93 12.63
CA ARG A 17 0.47 10.60 12.58
C ARG A 17 0.13 10.06 13.97
N THR A 18 0.91 10.40 14.98
CA THR A 18 0.68 9.97 16.37
C THR A 18 0.00 11.06 17.21
N LYS A 19 -0.66 12.03 16.56
CA LYS A 19 -1.31 13.15 17.25
C LYS A 19 -2.44 12.65 18.16
N GLY A 20 -2.38 13.02 19.45
CA GLY A 20 -3.39 12.62 20.45
C GLY A 20 -3.28 11.16 20.89
N LYS A 21 -2.11 10.54 20.69
CA LYS A 21 -1.80 9.18 21.14
C LYS A 21 -0.68 9.24 22.17
N ASP A 22 -1.04 9.46 23.43
CA ASP A 22 -0.10 9.88 24.47
C ASP A 22 1.03 8.86 24.69
N TYR A 23 0.70 7.60 25.00
CA TYR A 23 1.70 6.57 25.27
C TYR A 23 2.38 6.06 23.99
N GLU A 24 1.64 5.85 22.89
CA GLU A 24 2.24 5.53 21.58
C GLU A 24 3.29 6.57 21.18
N ASN A 25 2.94 7.86 21.21
CA ASN A 25 3.85 8.94 20.84
C ASN A 25 5.10 8.95 21.74
N PHE A 26 4.93 8.82 23.06
CA PHE A 26 6.06 8.74 23.98
C PHE A 26 7.00 7.59 23.62
N VAL A 27 6.48 6.36 23.52
CA VAL A 27 7.29 5.16 23.25
C VAL A 27 7.99 5.25 21.90
N ILE A 28 7.26 5.62 20.83
CA ILE A 28 7.80 5.70 19.47
C ILE A 28 8.96 6.70 19.40
N ASN A 29 8.79 7.89 19.98
CA ASN A 29 9.86 8.89 20.00
C ASN A 29 11.09 8.41 20.78
N GLN A 30 10.89 7.77 21.93
CA GLN A 30 11.97 7.25 22.76
C GLN A 30 12.74 6.11 22.08
N ILE A 31 12.06 5.23 21.32
CA ILE A 31 12.69 4.21 20.48
C ILE A 31 13.51 4.88 19.39
N TYR A 32 12.89 5.73 18.57
CA TYR A 32 13.52 6.35 17.42
C TYR A 32 14.79 7.12 17.81
N ALA A 33 14.72 7.93 18.87
CA ALA A 33 15.85 8.71 19.37
C ALA A 33 17.01 7.85 19.91
N ARG A 34 16.75 6.64 20.43
CA ARG A 34 17.81 5.74 20.96
C ARG A 34 18.36 4.76 19.93
N VAL A 35 17.54 4.38 18.95
CA VAL A 35 18.01 3.66 17.77
C VAL A 35 19.05 4.51 17.06
N ASP A 36 18.79 5.82 16.95
CA ASP A 36 19.73 6.84 16.46
C ASP A 36 20.38 6.43 15.13
N ASN A 37 19.53 6.07 14.16
CA ASN A 37 19.95 5.67 12.83
C ASN A 37 19.12 6.40 11.77
N PRO A 38 19.66 7.45 11.12
CA PRO A 38 18.94 8.22 10.10
C PRO A 38 18.76 7.46 8.77
N GLU A 39 19.40 6.30 8.62
CA GLU A 39 19.26 5.42 7.47
C GLU A 39 18.21 4.33 7.68
N LEU A 40 17.55 4.33 8.83
CA LEU A 40 16.40 3.47 9.13
C LEU A 40 15.09 4.24 8.89
N GLU A 41 14.34 3.81 7.89
CA GLU A 41 13.01 4.30 7.57
C GLU A 41 12.01 3.89 8.65
N ILE A 42 11.17 4.84 9.06
CA ILE A 42 10.04 4.60 9.95
C ILE A 42 8.72 4.87 9.25
N VAL A 43 7.69 4.10 9.61
CA VAL A 43 6.31 4.35 9.23
C VAL A 43 5.44 4.19 10.47
N THR A 44 4.73 5.24 10.86
CA THR A 44 3.83 5.22 12.01
C THR A 44 2.38 5.03 11.60
N GLN A 45 1.61 4.27 12.39
CA GLN A 45 0.21 3.94 12.13
C GLN A 45 0.00 3.31 10.74
N LYS A 46 0.84 2.33 10.39
CA LYS A 46 0.75 1.67 9.08
C LYS A 46 -0.56 0.91 8.98
N CYS A 47 -1.42 1.31 8.05
CA CYS A 47 -2.68 0.61 7.82
C CYS A 47 -2.45 -0.69 7.04
N VAL A 48 -2.86 -1.80 7.65
CA VAL A 48 -2.85 -3.14 7.06
C VAL A 48 -4.29 -3.61 6.91
N ARG A 49 -4.61 -4.21 5.76
CA ARG A 49 -5.93 -4.77 5.49
C ARG A 49 -5.82 -6.29 5.34
N PRO A 50 -6.66 -7.07 6.03
CA PRO A 50 -6.75 -8.51 5.83
C PRO A 50 -6.98 -8.87 4.36
N THR A 51 -6.34 -9.94 3.91
CA THR A 51 -6.63 -10.64 2.65
C THR A 51 -8.03 -11.27 2.66
N LYS A 52 -8.61 -11.52 1.47
CA LYS A 52 -9.99 -12.00 1.37
C LYS A 52 -10.09 -13.44 1.89
N GLY A 53 -11.12 -13.72 2.68
CA GLY A 53 -11.44 -15.08 3.17
C GLY A 53 -11.21 -15.29 4.66
N ILE A 54 -10.61 -14.33 5.35
CA ILE A 54 -10.54 -14.33 6.81
C ILE A 54 -11.76 -13.56 7.33
N ASP A 55 -12.60 -14.22 8.12
CA ASP A 55 -13.86 -13.65 8.62
C ASP A 55 -13.56 -12.56 9.67
N THR A 56 -13.47 -11.31 9.20
CA THR A 56 -13.15 -10.13 10.02
C THR A 56 -14.30 -9.65 10.90
N LYS A 57 -15.52 -10.19 10.68
CA LYS A 57 -16.73 -9.79 11.41
C LYS A 57 -16.63 -10.09 12.91
N ASN A 58 -15.92 -11.16 13.28
CA ASN A 58 -15.70 -11.51 14.69
C ASN A 58 -14.40 -10.92 15.26
N LEU A 59 -13.52 -10.34 14.41
CA LEU A 59 -12.15 -9.93 14.77
C LEU A 59 -12.02 -8.46 15.18
N THR A 60 -12.98 -7.63 14.81
CA THR A 60 -12.99 -6.23 15.20
C THR A 60 -14.29 -5.88 15.90
N LYS A 61 -14.19 -5.45 17.15
CA LYS A 61 -15.29 -4.95 17.99
C LYS A 61 -16.13 -3.81 17.36
N VAL A 62 -15.70 -3.32 16.18
CA VAL A 62 -16.18 -2.10 15.51
C VAL A 62 -16.47 -2.35 14.01
N GLY A 63 -16.44 -3.60 13.53
CA GLY A 63 -16.67 -3.89 12.10
C GLY A 63 -15.59 -3.32 11.15
N LYS A 64 -14.43 -2.91 11.68
CA LYS A 64 -13.35 -2.29 10.89
C LYS A 64 -12.55 -3.35 10.14
N ASN A 65 -12.54 -3.29 8.81
CA ASN A 65 -11.79 -4.21 7.96
C ASN A 65 -10.29 -3.84 7.81
N HIS A 66 -9.68 -3.26 8.84
CA HIS A 66 -8.27 -2.85 8.82
C HIS A 66 -7.66 -2.74 10.22
N TYR A 67 -6.34 -2.86 10.27
CA TYR A 67 -5.50 -2.72 11.44
C TYR A 67 -4.47 -1.60 11.24
N LEU A 68 -3.99 -0.98 12.33
CA LEU A 68 -2.93 0.04 12.32
C LEU A 68 -1.76 -0.46 13.16
N ILE A 69 -0.57 -0.57 12.55
CA ILE A 69 0.68 -0.84 13.26
C ILE A 69 1.26 0.47 13.77
N ASP A 70 1.52 0.59 15.07
CA ASP A 70 1.96 1.84 15.69
C ASP A 70 3.29 2.35 15.11
N LEU A 71 4.30 1.47 15.03
CA LEU A 71 5.60 1.76 14.42
C LEU A 71 6.09 0.57 13.58
N TYR A 72 6.44 0.84 12.33
CA TYR A 72 6.96 -0.16 11.39
C TYR A 72 8.28 0.30 10.78
N PHE A 73 9.23 -0.63 10.70
CA PHE A 73 10.54 -0.46 10.06
C PHE A 73 10.60 -1.33 8.78
N PRO A 74 10.33 -0.76 7.59
CA PRO A 74 10.20 -1.55 6.36
C PRO A 74 11.46 -2.35 6.00
N GLN A 75 12.66 -1.77 6.18
CA GLN A 75 13.92 -2.38 5.74
C GLN A 75 14.26 -3.68 6.50
N ILE A 76 13.99 -3.70 7.80
CA ILE A 76 14.23 -4.86 8.69
C ILE A 76 12.94 -5.65 9.00
N ASN A 77 11.86 -5.27 8.34
CA ASN A 77 10.55 -5.92 8.41
C ASN A 77 10.07 -6.17 9.85
N LEU A 78 10.18 -5.15 10.69
CA LEU A 78 9.86 -5.20 12.12
C LEU A 78 8.74 -4.20 12.45
N ALA A 79 7.71 -4.67 13.14
CA ALA A 79 6.63 -3.89 13.72
C ALA A 79 6.77 -3.82 15.24
N VAL A 80 6.52 -2.66 15.81
CA VAL A 80 6.43 -2.41 17.25
C VAL A 80 5.03 -1.85 17.54
N GLU A 81 4.37 -2.47 18.51
CA GLU A 81 3.03 -2.13 18.99
C GLU A 81 3.09 -1.69 20.44
N VAL A 82 2.29 -0.68 20.79
CA VAL A 82 2.20 -0.15 22.15
C VAL A 82 0.89 -0.63 22.76
N ASP A 83 1.00 -1.49 23.76
CA ASP A 83 -0.13 -2.13 24.43
C ASP A 83 -0.53 -1.31 25.67
N GLU A 84 -1.57 -0.49 25.51
CA GLU A 84 -2.16 0.37 26.56
C GLU A 84 -3.19 -0.36 27.45
N GLY A 85 -3.17 -1.70 27.52
CA GLY A 85 -4.00 -2.43 28.47
C GLY A 85 -5.50 -2.50 28.13
N HIS A 86 -5.88 -2.30 26.86
CA HIS A 86 -7.26 -2.50 26.39
C HIS A 86 -7.69 -3.99 26.32
N HIS A 87 -6.98 -4.91 26.99
CA HIS A 87 -6.91 -6.35 26.71
C HIS A 87 -7.63 -7.29 27.70
N GLU A 88 -8.67 -6.84 28.40
CA GLU A 88 -9.34 -7.65 29.44
C GLU A 88 -10.66 -8.35 29.04
N ASN A 89 -10.97 -8.49 27.75
CA ASN A 89 -11.96 -9.50 27.34
C ASN A 89 -11.23 -10.72 26.79
N ILE A 90 -11.64 -11.92 27.21
CA ILE A 90 -11.16 -13.22 26.68
C ILE A 90 -11.30 -13.26 25.14
N GLU A 91 -12.34 -12.63 24.59
CA GLU A 91 -12.52 -12.41 23.14
C GLU A 91 -11.40 -11.56 22.49
N ASN A 92 -10.85 -10.58 23.19
CA ASN A 92 -9.78 -9.72 22.67
C ASN A 92 -8.40 -10.42 22.67
N GLN A 93 -8.18 -11.42 23.54
CA GLN A 93 -6.96 -12.24 23.50
C GLN A 93 -6.94 -13.20 22.31
N LEU A 94 -8.12 -13.74 21.94
CA LEU A 94 -8.33 -14.46 20.68
C LEU A 94 -8.13 -13.54 19.47
N ASN A 95 -8.70 -12.32 19.52
CA ASN A 95 -8.50 -11.30 18.48
C ASN A 95 -7.03 -10.86 18.35
N ASP A 96 -6.23 -10.91 19.41
CA ASP A 96 -4.81 -10.54 19.36
C ASP A 96 -3.93 -11.58 18.66
N LYS A 97 -4.13 -12.86 18.96
CA LYS A 97 -3.47 -13.96 18.23
C LYS A 97 -3.92 -13.99 16.78
N GLN A 98 -5.21 -13.76 16.53
CA GLN A 98 -5.74 -13.69 15.17
C GLN A 98 -5.29 -12.43 14.42
N ARG A 99 -5.11 -11.30 15.11
CA ARG A 99 -4.52 -10.06 14.60
C ARG A 99 -3.06 -10.24 14.24
N GLU A 100 -2.28 -10.90 15.10
CA GLU A 100 -0.89 -11.25 14.80
C GLU A 100 -0.81 -12.17 13.59
N ASN A 101 -1.68 -13.18 13.49
CA ASN A 101 -1.76 -14.05 12.31
C ASN A 101 -2.24 -13.33 11.04
N LEU A 102 -3.13 -12.35 11.16
CA LEU A 102 -3.62 -11.51 10.07
C LEU A 102 -2.54 -10.57 9.54
N ILE A 103 -1.81 -9.93 10.45
CA ILE A 103 -0.67 -9.09 10.10
C ILE A 103 0.36 -10.00 9.46
N LYS A 104 0.79 -11.11 10.08
CA LYS A 104 1.73 -12.07 9.49
C LYS A 104 1.29 -12.61 8.12
N GLY A 105 -0.02 -12.80 7.91
CA GLY A 105 -0.60 -13.24 6.63
C GLY A 105 -0.70 -12.15 5.56
N SER A 106 -0.77 -10.87 5.94
CA SER A 106 -0.89 -9.73 5.01
C SER A 106 0.44 -8.98 4.80
N VAL A 107 1.31 -9.00 5.81
CA VAL A 107 2.65 -8.43 5.91
C VAL A 107 3.44 -9.42 6.75
N SER A 108 4.30 -10.23 6.12
CA SER A 108 5.12 -11.22 6.82
C SER A 108 6.19 -10.53 7.68
N CYS A 109 5.82 -9.78 8.71
CA CYS A 109 6.72 -9.01 9.57
C CYS A 109 6.77 -9.58 10.99
N ASP A 110 7.90 -9.32 11.66
CA ASP A 110 8.05 -9.63 13.07
C ASP A 110 7.36 -8.56 13.91
N ILE A 111 6.47 -8.97 14.82
CA ILE A 111 5.72 -8.04 15.66
C ILE A 111 6.24 -8.14 17.09
N LYS A 112 6.57 -6.98 17.66
CA LYS A 112 7.01 -6.83 19.04
C LYS A 112 6.08 -5.87 19.78
N ARG A 113 5.92 -6.08 21.08
CA ARG A 113 5.00 -5.30 21.92
C ARG A 113 5.73 -4.67 23.09
N ILE A 114 5.38 -3.43 23.39
CA ILE A 114 5.75 -2.75 24.64
C ILE A 114 4.48 -2.58 25.46
N LYS A 115 4.49 -3.13 26.68
CA LYS A 115 3.33 -3.07 27.58
C LYS A 115 3.42 -1.81 28.42
N ILE A 116 2.41 -0.95 28.30
CA ILE A 116 2.28 0.26 29.10
C ILE A 116 1.61 -0.05 30.43
N CYS A 117 0.58 -0.87 30.45
CA CYS A 117 -0.19 -1.17 31.65
C CYS A 117 0.30 -2.45 32.35
N LYS A 118 0.07 -2.52 33.67
CA LYS A 118 0.31 -3.73 34.46
C LYS A 118 -0.59 -4.86 33.94
N PRO A 119 -0.13 -6.12 33.91
CA PRO A 119 -0.89 -7.23 33.35
C PRO A 119 -2.31 -7.33 33.93
N GLY A 120 -3.32 -7.37 33.06
CA GLY A 120 -4.72 -7.47 33.49
C GLY A 120 -5.23 -6.24 34.25
N THR A 121 -4.66 -5.07 33.96
CA THR A 121 -5.18 -3.79 34.44
C THR A 121 -5.03 -2.70 33.37
N LYS A 122 -5.69 -1.56 33.58
CA LYS A 122 -5.44 -0.30 32.85
C LYS A 122 -4.48 0.64 33.58
N ILE A 123 -3.82 0.17 34.63
CA ILE A 123 -2.92 0.98 35.44
C ILE A 123 -1.55 0.99 34.75
N PRO A 124 -0.98 2.16 34.40
CA PRO A 124 0.37 2.23 33.85
C PRO A 124 1.41 1.55 34.76
N GLN A 125 2.40 0.93 34.15
CA GLN A 125 3.61 0.46 34.83
C GLN A 125 4.43 1.65 35.30
N GLU A 126 5.42 1.38 36.17
CA GLU A 126 6.35 2.41 36.59
C GLU A 126 7.19 2.89 35.39
N TYR A 127 7.60 4.15 35.44
CA TYR A 127 8.37 4.78 34.37
C TYR A 127 9.63 3.97 34.01
N ASP A 128 10.36 3.49 35.01
CA ASP A 128 11.61 2.75 34.81
C ASP A 128 11.38 1.39 34.14
N ASP A 129 10.27 0.72 34.41
CA ASP A 129 9.90 -0.54 33.76
C ASP A 129 9.64 -0.33 32.27
N ILE A 130 8.90 0.73 31.92
CA ILE A 130 8.62 1.10 30.53
C ILE A 130 9.93 1.47 29.81
N ILE A 131 10.81 2.24 30.46
CA ILE A 131 12.13 2.59 29.91
C ILE A 131 12.98 1.34 29.73
N GLN A 132 12.94 0.36 30.63
CA GLN A 132 13.68 -0.89 30.48
C GLN A 132 13.17 -1.70 29.28
N GLN A 133 11.86 -1.77 29.07
CA GLN A 133 11.26 -2.39 27.89
C GLN A 133 11.70 -1.69 26.59
N ILE A 134 11.69 -0.35 26.57
CA ILE A 134 12.17 0.44 25.43
C ILE A 134 13.65 0.15 25.15
N LYS A 135 14.50 0.13 26.18
CA LYS A 135 15.93 -0.18 26.04
C LYS A 135 16.16 -1.58 25.43
N LYS A 136 15.42 -2.59 25.90
CA LYS A 136 15.47 -3.95 25.32
C LYS A 136 15.04 -3.94 23.84
N MET A 137 13.97 -3.23 23.51
CA MET A 137 13.49 -3.08 22.13
C MET A 137 14.55 -2.45 21.22
N VAL A 138 15.23 -1.39 21.69
CA VAL A 138 16.29 -0.71 20.94
C VAL A 138 17.45 -1.67 20.65
N VAL A 139 17.85 -2.50 21.62
CA VAL A 139 18.89 -3.52 21.42
C VAL A 139 18.47 -4.52 20.35
N GLU A 140 17.23 -5.02 20.40
CA GLU A 140 16.70 -5.93 19.37
C GLU A 140 16.67 -5.28 17.98
N ILE A 141 16.25 -4.02 17.87
CA ILE A 141 16.24 -3.27 16.61
C ILE A 141 17.67 -3.15 16.05
N LYS A 142 18.64 -2.77 16.88
CA LYS A 142 20.05 -2.67 16.46
C LYS A 142 20.63 -4.03 16.06
N GLY A 143 20.21 -5.11 16.73
CA GLY A 143 20.52 -6.49 16.36
C GLY A 143 20.02 -6.82 14.96
N LYS A 144 18.73 -6.60 14.69
CA LYS A 144 18.11 -6.82 13.37
C LYS A 144 18.73 -6.00 12.24
N ILE A 145 19.11 -4.75 12.51
CA ILE A 145 19.88 -3.94 11.54
C ILE A 145 21.20 -4.63 11.22
N SER A 146 21.93 -5.08 12.24
CA SER A 146 23.24 -5.71 12.07
C SER A 146 23.13 -7.06 11.33
N GLU A 147 22.09 -7.84 11.59
CA GLU A 147 21.78 -9.08 10.85
C GLU A 147 21.50 -8.78 9.38
N TRP A 148 20.60 -7.83 9.10
CA TRP A 148 20.27 -7.41 7.75
C TRP A 148 21.51 -6.92 6.98
N GLU A 149 22.38 -6.13 7.61
CA GLU A 149 23.61 -5.62 6.98
C GLU A 149 24.58 -6.76 6.61
N LYS A 150 24.67 -7.79 7.45
CA LYS A 150 25.50 -8.98 7.18
C LYS A 150 24.93 -9.78 6.02
N GLU A 151 23.64 -10.07 6.02
CA GLU A 151 22.98 -10.84 4.95
C GLU A 151 23.09 -10.14 3.59
N ASN A 152 22.93 -8.82 3.57
CA ASN A 152 22.94 -8.02 2.34
C ASN A 152 24.35 -7.54 1.94
N HIS A 153 25.37 -7.84 2.74
CA HIS A 153 26.76 -7.43 2.51
C HIS A 153 26.91 -5.91 2.26
N GLN A 154 26.06 -5.10 2.89
CA GLN A 154 26.06 -3.65 2.73
C GLN A 154 25.50 -2.95 3.97
N LYS A 155 25.87 -1.68 4.14
CA LYS A 155 25.28 -0.84 5.18
C LYS A 155 23.83 -0.49 4.87
N LEU A 156 23.02 -0.44 5.92
CA LEU A 156 21.63 -0.05 5.83
C LEU A 156 21.56 1.39 5.30
N LYS A 157 20.80 1.59 4.23
CA LYS A 157 20.62 2.89 3.59
C LYS A 157 19.15 3.14 3.31
N TRP A 158 18.63 4.27 3.77
CA TRP A 158 17.26 4.67 3.45
C TRP A 158 17.27 5.43 2.13
N ILE A 159 16.72 4.76 1.11
CA ILE A 159 16.48 5.35 -0.20
C ILE A 159 15.08 5.96 -0.20
N THR A 160 15.02 7.28 -0.21
CA THR A 160 13.76 8.05 -0.19
C THR A 160 12.95 7.83 -1.46
N ASN A 161 11.66 8.11 -1.40
CA ASN A 161 10.78 8.02 -2.57
C ASN A 161 11.22 8.95 -3.71
N ASP A 162 11.76 10.13 -3.40
CA ASP A 162 12.26 11.07 -4.40
C ASP A 162 13.55 10.57 -5.07
N GLU A 163 14.49 9.98 -4.30
CA GLU A 163 15.65 9.30 -4.88
C GLU A 163 15.26 8.12 -5.78
N LYS A 164 14.21 7.36 -5.40
CA LYS A 164 13.66 6.30 -6.27
C LYS A 164 13.10 6.87 -7.57
N ILE A 165 12.40 8.01 -7.53
CA ILE A 165 11.89 8.70 -8.73
C ILE A 165 13.04 9.20 -9.61
N GLU A 166 14.10 9.78 -9.02
CA GLU A 166 15.27 10.22 -9.78
C GLU A 166 16.00 9.06 -10.46
N ARG A 167 16.08 7.89 -9.82
CA ARG A 167 16.59 6.67 -10.47
C ARG A 167 15.73 6.25 -11.65
N VAL A 168 14.40 6.28 -11.51
CA VAL A 168 13.48 6.00 -12.62
C VAL A 168 13.68 6.98 -13.78
N LYS A 169 13.86 8.27 -13.49
CA LYS A 169 14.13 9.30 -14.49
C LYS A 169 15.45 9.05 -15.24
N LYS A 170 16.50 8.64 -14.53
CA LYS A 170 17.82 8.30 -15.12
C LYS A 170 17.77 7.02 -15.95
N CYS A 171 17.21 5.95 -15.41
CA CYS A 171 17.15 4.65 -16.06
C CYS A 171 16.07 4.57 -17.16
N LYS A 172 15.11 5.51 -17.18
CA LYS A 172 13.96 5.54 -18.10
C LYS A 172 13.16 4.23 -18.13
N VAL A 173 12.99 3.59 -16.96
CA VAL A 173 12.27 2.32 -16.77
C VAL A 173 11.36 2.42 -15.56
N PHE A 174 10.13 1.93 -15.69
CA PHE A 174 9.26 1.66 -14.55
C PHE A 174 9.44 0.21 -14.09
N ASP A 175 9.44 0.01 -12.77
CA ASP A 175 9.60 -1.30 -12.12
C ASP A 175 8.63 -1.42 -10.94
N ALA A 176 7.72 -2.40 -11.01
CA ALA A 176 6.68 -2.63 -10.01
C ALA A 176 7.25 -3.10 -8.66
N CYS A 177 8.44 -3.70 -8.65
CA CYS A 177 9.10 -4.22 -7.45
C CYS A 177 9.73 -3.11 -6.59
N LYS A 178 9.83 -1.87 -7.08
CA LYS A 178 10.48 -0.77 -6.34
C LYS A 178 9.56 0.03 -5.42
N ALA A 179 8.26 -0.30 -5.37
CA ALA A 179 7.25 0.32 -4.50
C ALA A 179 7.31 1.86 -4.50
N ILE A 180 7.33 2.47 -5.70
CA ILE A 180 7.46 3.91 -5.89
C ILE A 180 6.08 4.57 -5.89
N HIS A 181 5.93 5.63 -5.09
CA HIS A 181 4.73 6.44 -5.04
C HIS A 181 4.90 7.73 -5.83
N PHE A 182 4.26 7.82 -6.99
CA PHE A 182 4.22 9.06 -7.76
C PHE A 182 3.12 9.95 -7.22
N GLY A 183 3.41 11.24 -6.98
CA GLY A 183 2.44 12.25 -6.53
C GLY A 183 1.43 12.66 -7.59
N GLY A 184 0.76 11.69 -8.21
CA GLY A 184 -0.22 11.87 -9.27
C GLY A 184 0.28 11.49 -10.66
N ILE A 185 -0.67 11.26 -11.56
CA ILE A 185 -0.37 10.82 -12.93
C ILE A 185 0.35 11.88 -13.76
N THR A 186 0.16 13.17 -13.47
CA THR A 186 0.86 14.24 -14.18
C THR A 186 2.36 14.10 -14.06
N LYS A 187 2.88 13.70 -12.88
CA LYS A 187 4.30 13.37 -12.70
C LYS A 187 4.74 12.23 -13.61
N VAL A 188 3.97 11.15 -13.68
CA VAL A 188 4.26 10.00 -14.55
C VAL A 188 4.27 10.41 -16.02
N LEU A 189 3.28 11.19 -16.47
CA LEU A 189 3.21 11.66 -17.85
C LEU A 189 4.35 12.61 -18.21
N ASN A 190 4.78 13.45 -17.26
CA ASN A 190 5.93 14.33 -17.43
C ASN A 190 7.24 13.54 -17.50
N LEU A 191 7.38 12.43 -16.76
CA LEU A 191 8.55 11.54 -16.90
C LEU A 191 8.64 10.92 -18.30
N LEU A 192 7.49 10.67 -18.94
CA LEU A 192 7.40 10.10 -20.28
C LEU A 192 7.47 11.12 -21.41
N SER A 193 7.43 12.42 -21.11
CA SER A 193 7.31 13.46 -22.12
C SER A 193 8.54 14.36 -22.11
N GLU A 194 9.28 14.38 -23.22
CA GLU A 194 10.43 15.29 -23.37
C GLU A 194 10.01 16.72 -23.73
N THR A 195 8.80 16.89 -24.30
CA THR A 195 8.32 18.18 -24.84
C THR A 195 7.08 18.73 -24.16
N LYS A 196 6.40 17.95 -23.32
CA LYS A 196 5.13 18.34 -22.70
C LYS A 196 5.25 18.41 -21.19
N ASN A 197 4.81 19.53 -20.62
CA ASN A 197 4.65 19.70 -19.19
C ASN A 197 3.16 19.71 -18.82
N TYR A 198 2.68 18.59 -18.31
CA TYR A 198 1.31 18.40 -17.84
C TYR A 198 1.10 19.04 -16.47
N ASN A 199 0.42 20.18 -16.43
CA ASN A 199 -0.02 20.78 -15.16
C ASN A 199 -1.25 20.07 -14.57
N LYS A 200 -2.11 19.51 -15.43
CA LYS A 200 -3.35 18.84 -15.01
C LYS A 200 -3.71 17.71 -15.98
N TYR A 201 -4.14 16.58 -15.45
CA TYR A 201 -4.70 15.48 -16.23
C TYR A 201 -5.80 14.78 -15.43
N GLN A 202 -7.05 14.88 -15.90
CA GLN A 202 -8.23 14.37 -15.17
C GLN A 202 -8.80 13.07 -15.75
N ARG A 203 -8.29 12.61 -16.91
CA ARG A 203 -8.78 11.36 -17.51
C ARG A 203 -8.16 10.15 -16.81
N CYS A 204 -8.91 9.05 -16.75
CA CYS A 204 -8.45 7.79 -16.16
C CYS A 204 -7.58 6.97 -17.12
N VAL A 205 -7.56 7.31 -18.42
CA VAL A 205 -6.78 6.60 -19.44
C VAL A 205 -6.10 7.59 -20.37
N LYS A 206 -4.79 7.40 -20.59
CA LYS A 206 -4.00 8.07 -21.64
C LYS A 206 -3.59 7.04 -22.68
N LYS A 207 -4.04 7.23 -23.92
CA LYS A 207 -3.70 6.33 -25.03
C LYS A 207 -2.34 6.71 -25.62
N PHE A 208 -1.55 5.69 -25.90
CA PHE A 208 -0.42 5.68 -26.83
C PHE A 208 -0.81 4.74 -27.97
N ASP A 209 0.16 4.38 -28.80
CA ASP A 209 -0.12 3.57 -29.97
C ASP A 209 -0.47 2.12 -29.60
N ILE A 210 0.56 1.34 -29.22
CA ILE A 210 0.44 -0.04 -28.74
C ILE A 210 -0.02 -0.10 -27.28
N TYR A 211 0.36 0.92 -26.49
CA TYR A 211 0.09 0.98 -25.06
C TYR A 211 -1.01 1.96 -24.70
N SER A 212 -1.60 1.77 -23.53
CA SER A 212 -2.37 2.80 -22.85
C SER A 212 -1.97 2.85 -21.38
N ILE A 213 -1.80 4.04 -20.83
CA ILE A 213 -1.65 4.22 -19.40
C ILE A 213 -3.04 4.26 -18.79
N TRP A 214 -3.31 3.36 -17.85
CA TRP A 214 -4.58 3.27 -17.14
C TRP A 214 -4.37 3.54 -15.66
N ILE A 215 -5.27 4.34 -15.11
CA ILE A 215 -5.26 4.78 -13.72
C ILE A 215 -6.54 4.27 -13.05
N PRO A 216 -6.62 2.97 -12.76
CA PRO A 216 -7.80 2.44 -12.11
C PRO A 216 -7.90 3.00 -10.70
N VAL A 217 -9.12 3.38 -10.32
CA VAL A 217 -9.49 3.56 -8.92
C VAL A 217 -10.04 2.22 -8.46
N LEU A 218 -9.33 1.55 -7.55
CA LEU A 218 -9.81 0.30 -6.97
C LEU A 218 -11.04 0.55 -6.12
N SER A 219 -11.97 -0.39 -6.21
CA SER A 219 -13.18 -0.39 -5.40
C SER A 219 -12.85 -0.92 -4.03
N VAL A 220 -13.23 -0.15 -3.01
CA VAL A 220 -13.00 -0.50 -1.61
C VAL A 220 -14.29 -1.07 -1.06
N ARG A 221 -14.22 -2.27 -0.48
CA ARG A 221 -15.30 -2.80 0.36
C ARG A 221 -15.25 -2.06 1.70
N LEU A 222 -16.36 -1.44 2.06
CA LEU A 222 -16.54 -0.77 3.33
C LEU A 222 -16.95 -1.78 4.41
N ASP A 223 -16.88 -1.33 5.65
CA ASP A 223 -17.17 -2.09 6.87
C ASP A 223 -18.62 -2.61 6.91
N ASP A 224 -19.55 -1.88 6.28
CA ASP A 224 -20.96 -2.26 6.10
C ASP A 224 -21.20 -3.28 4.96
N GLY A 225 -20.12 -3.78 4.33
CA GLY A 225 -20.18 -4.69 3.18
C GLY A 225 -20.46 -4.01 1.83
N THR A 226 -20.70 -2.69 1.80
CA THR A 226 -20.91 -1.96 0.56
C THR A 226 -19.61 -1.78 -0.23
N VAL A 227 -19.70 -1.65 -1.56
CA VAL A 227 -18.54 -1.43 -2.43
C VAL A 227 -18.55 0.02 -2.90
N LYS A 228 -17.57 0.81 -2.46
CA LYS A 228 -17.36 2.17 -2.97
C LYS A 228 -16.80 2.09 -4.39
N THR A 229 -17.62 2.49 -5.37
CA THR A 229 -17.26 2.50 -6.79
C THR A 229 -16.82 3.90 -7.22
N ALA A 230 -15.91 3.98 -8.19
CA ALA A 230 -15.55 5.24 -8.85
C ALA A 230 -16.23 5.33 -10.21
N ASN A 231 -17.01 6.39 -10.45
CA ASN A 231 -17.74 6.61 -11.70
C ASN A 231 -18.58 5.39 -12.15
N GLY A 232 -19.10 4.67 -11.16
CA GLY A 232 -19.88 3.45 -11.34
C GLY A 232 -19.12 2.27 -11.93
N TRP A 233 -17.79 2.23 -11.90
CA TRP A 233 -17.04 1.01 -12.19
C TRP A 233 -16.57 0.34 -10.90
N LYS A 234 -16.65 -0.99 -10.87
CA LYS A 234 -16.12 -1.85 -9.82
C LYS A 234 -14.82 -2.47 -10.32
N ASN A 235 -13.71 -2.03 -9.76
CA ASN A 235 -12.37 -2.51 -10.10
C ASN A 235 -11.78 -3.24 -8.90
N PHE A 236 -11.32 -4.47 -9.09
CA PHE A 236 -10.64 -5.24 -8.05
C PHE A 236 -9.29 -5.73 -8.57
N ILE A 237 -8.35 -5.87 -7.64
CA ILE A 237 -7.08 -6.56 -7.86
C ILE A 237 -7.07 -7.81 -6.99
N ASN A 238 -6.43 -8.88 -7.46
CA ASN A 238 -6.19 -10.06 -6.64
C ASN A 238 -4.99 -9.85 -5.69
N GLU A 239 -4.73 -10.82 -4.83
CA GLU A 239 -3.70 -10.73 -3.77
C GLU A 239 -2.27 -10.74 -4.33
N SER A 240 -2.04 -11.48 -5.42
CA SER A 240 -0.76 -11.55 -6.13
C SER A 240 -0.45 -10.31 -6.98
N GLU A 241 -1.38 -9.34 -7.03
CA GLU A 241 -1.34 -8.12 -7.83
C GLU A 241 -1.09 -8.34 -9.33
N ASP A 242 -1.38 -9.53 -9.85
CA ASP A 242 -1.17 -9.93 -11.24
C ASP A 242 -2.46 -10.05 -12.05
N GLU A 243 -3.62 -9.92 -11.41
CA GLU A 243 -4.91 -9.91 -12.07
C GLU A 243 -5.78 -8.72 -11.61
N ILE A 244 -6.38 -8.04 -12.58
CA ILE A 244 -7.36 -6.98 -12.34
C ILE A 244 -8.68 -7.34 -13.00
N SER A 245 -9.77 -7.21 -12.25
CA SER A 245 -11.13 -7.32 -12.78
C SER A 245 -11.83 -5.96 -12.79
N GLU A 246 -12.49 -5.65 -13.90
CA GLU A 246 -13.28 -4.42 -14.11
C GLU A 246 -14.71 -4.82 -14.51
N PHE A 247 -15.72 -4.36 -13.77
CA PHE A 247 -17.12 -4.58 -14.12
C PHE A 247 -18.01 -3.38 -13.78
N PRO A 248 -19.07 -3.11 -14.57
CA PRO A 248 -19.93 -1.96 -14.36
C PRO A 248 -20.83 -2.17 -13.13
N SER A 249 -20.95 -1.14 -12.30
CA SER A 249 -21.97 -1.06 -11.25
C SER A 249 -23.35 -0.79 -11.85
N SER A 250 -24.40 -1.06 -11.09
CA SER A 250 -25.79 -0.81 -11.53
C SER A 250 -26.06 0.65 -11.93
N LYS A 251 -25.31 1.62 -11.38
CA LYS A 251 -25.47 3.06 -11.69
C LYS A 251 -24.78 3.49 -12.99
N SER A 252 -23.72 2.80 -13.43
CA SER A 252 -23.04 3.11 -14.71
C SER A 252 -23.56 2.26 -15.86
N TYR A 253 -24.32 1.20 -15.58
CA TYR A 253 -24.81 0.27 -16.59
C TYR A 253 -25.78 0.98 -17.55
N LYS A 254 -25.25 1.41 -18.69
CA LYS A 254 -26.02 1.79 -19.88
C LYS A 254 -26.25 0.53 -20.71
N LYS A 255 -27.50 0.29 -21.12
CA LYS A 255 -27.86 -0.74 -22.11
C LYS A 255 -26.98 -0.51 -23.36
N GLY A 256 -26.07 -1.45 -23.65
CA GLY A 256 -25.07 -1.32 -24.72
C GLY A 256 -23.61 -1.05 -24.31
N LEU A 257 -23.25 -1.01 -23.01
CA LEU A 257 -21.84 -1.05 -22.57
C LEU A 257 -21.20 -2.42 -22.76
N ASP A 258 -22.01 -3.47 -22.65
CA ASP A 258 -21.70 -4.84 -23.04
C ASP A 258 -21.75 -4.92 -24.57
N THR A 259 -20.75 -4.31 -25.20
CA THR A 259 -20.70 -4.07 -26.66
C THR A 259 -20.38 -5.33 -27.47
N TYR A 260 -20.19 -6.49 -26.84
CA TYR A 260 -19.76 -7.69 -27.54
C TYR A 260 -20.12 -8.97 -26.79
N LYS A 261 -21.15 -9.67 -27.22
CA LYS A 261 -21.42 -11.05 -26.79
C LYS A 261 -20.68 -11.99 -27.73
N ALA A 262 -19.46 -12.37 -27.39
CA ALA A 262 -18.85 -13.53 -28.03
C ALA A 262 -19.49 -14.78 -27.42
N GLU A 263 -20.10 -15.63 -28.23
CA GLU A 263 -20.73 -16.88 -27.78
C GLU A 263 -19.68 -17.89 -27.26
N ASP A 264 -18.40 -17.70 -27.61
CA ASP A 264 -17.25 -18.52 -27.22
C ASP A 264 -16.41 -17.91 -26.06
N GLY A 265 -16.84 -16.77 -25.49
CA GLY A 265 -16.09 -16.07 -24.44
C GLY A 265 -14.86 -15.28 -24.92
N SER A 266 -14.64 -15.15 -26.23
CA SER A 266 -13.53 -14.41 -26.81
C SER A 266 -13.62 -12.88 -26.57
N CYS A 267 -12.47 -12.21 -26.62
CA CYS A 267 -12.34 -10.79 -26.33
C CYS A 267 -12.96 -9.90 -27.45
N PRO A 268 -13.70 -8.83 -27.13
CA PRO A 268 -14.16 -7.84 -28.11
C PRO A 268 -13.00 -7.28 -28.95
N PRO A 269 -13.16 -7.13 -30.29
CA PRO A 269 -12.12 -6.62 -31.19
C PRO A 269 -11.53 -5.27 -30.75
N LYS A 270 -12.34 -4.41 -30.10
CA LYS A 270 -11.90 -3.09 -29.61
C LYS A 270 -11.25 -3.13 -28.22
N TRP A 271 -11.51 -4.16 -27.41
CA TRP A 271 -10.97 -4.29 -26.06
C TRP A 271 -9.53 -4.82 -26.04
N GLY A 272 -9.19 -5.69 -27.01
CA GLY A 272 -7.89 -6.38 -27.13
C GLY A 272 -6.75 -5.61 -27.81
N THR A 273 -6.97 -4.39 -28.32
CA THR A 273 -5.98 -3.75 -29.22
C THR A 273 -4.75 -3.16 -28.53
N ARG A 274 -4.81 -2.87 -27.22
CA ARG A 274 -3.72 -2.21 -26.49
C ARG A 274 -3.38 -2.89 -25.18
N LYS A 275 -2.09 -3.04 -24.93
CA LYS A 275 -1.57 -3.38 -23.61
C LYS A 275 -1.76 -2.20 -22.66
N ARG A 276 -1.99 -2.46 -21.38
CA ARG A 276 -2.24 -1.45 -20.36
C ARG A 276 -1.05 -1.34 -19.41
N VAL A 277 -0.46 -0.16 -19.33
CA VAL A 277 0.53 0.21 -18.31
C VAL A 277 -0.25 0.76 -17.13
N ILE A 278 -0.26 0.05 -16.01
CA ILE A 278 -1.19 0.36 -14.92
C ILE A 278 -0.49 1.14 -13.81
N PHE A 279 -1.04 2.31 -13.51
CA PHE A 279 -0.70 3.13 -12.35
C PHE A 279 -1.90 3.20 -11.42
N MET A 280 -1.92 2.35 -10.39
CA MET A 280 -3.03 2.28 -9.46
C MET A 280 -3.10 3.54 -8.60
N LYS A 281 -4.27 4.19 -8.55
CA LYS A 281 -4.50 5.31 -7.64
C LYS A 281 -4.64 4.80 -6.21
N MET A 282 -3.90 5.41 -5.28
CA MET A 282 -3.94 5.05 -3.86
C MET A 282 -3.62 6.26 -2.97
N LYS A 283 -3.63 6.03 -1.66
CA LYS A 283 -3.14 6.97 -0.66
C LYS A 283 -1.78 6.51 -0.17
N ASN A 284 -0.83 7.44 0.00
CA ASN A 284 0.45 7.14 0.64
C ASN A 284 0.30 7.05 2.17
N ASP A 285 1.41 6.82 2.86
CA ASP A 285 1.46 6.74 4.32
C ASP A 285 1.17 8.08 5.04
N PHE A 286 0.94 9.18 4.33
CA PHE A 286 0.44 10.45 4.89
C PHE A 286 -1.03 10.72 4.55
N GLY A 287 -1.68 9.86 3.75
CA GLY A 287 -3.05 10.08 3.27
C GLY A 287 -3.13 10.97 2.03
N ASP A 288 -2.00 11.34 1.41
CA ASP A 288 -1.97 12.10 0.17
C ASP A 288 -2.30 11.19 -1.03
N ASP A 289 -2.98 11.75 -2.03
CA ASP A 289 -3.23 11.05 -3.29
C ASP A 289 -1.91 10.77 -4.03
N CYS A 290 -1.68 9.50 -4.35
CA CYS A 290 -0.56 9.07 -5.17
C CYS A 290 -0.99 7.98 -6.15
N CYS A 291 -0.06 7.55 -6.99
CA CYS A 291 -0.23 6.36 -7.79
C CYS A 291 1.04 5.50 -7.81
N ARG A 292 0.87 4.18 -7.87
CA ARG A 292 1.95 3.19 -7.92
C ARG A 292 1.87 2.40 -9.21
N PHE A 293 3.02 2.16 -9.83
CA PHE A 293 3.12 1.28 -11.00
C PHE A 293 2.91 -0.18 -10.59
N LEU A 294 1.95 -0.87 -11.22
CA LEU A 294 1.66 -2.29 -10.96
C LEU A 294 2.27 -3.23 -11.99
N GLY A 295 2.59 -2.73 -13.18
CA GLY A 295 3.04 -3.55 -14.29
C GLY A 295 2.32 -3.25 -15.60
N VAL A 296 2.65 -4.07 -16.59
CA VAL A 296 2.01 -4.09 -17.90
C VAL A 296 1.03 -5.25 -17.92
N PHE A 297 -0.19 -4.98 -18.34
CA PHE A 297 -1.29 -5.92 -18.38
C PHE A 297 -1.83 -6.06 -19.80
N LYS A 298 -2.38 -7.22 -20.11
CA LYS A 298 -3.19 -7.43 -21.32
C LYS A 298 -4.60 -7.88 -20.93
N PRO A 299 -5.61 -7.55 -21.74
CA PRO A 299 -6.89 -8.24 -21.71
C PRO A 299 -6.68 -9.76 -21.78
N ASP A 300 -7.35 -10.52 -20.93
CA ASP A 300 -7.26 -11.98 -20.87
C ASP A 300 -8.55 -12.63 -21.36
N HIS A 301 -9.65 -12.47 -20.62
CA HIS A 301 -10.96 -13.01 -20.96
C HIS A 301 -12.10 -12.20 -20.33
N ILE A 302 -13.34 -12.53 -20.70
CA ILE A 302 -14.56 -11.94 -20.12
C ILE A 302 -15.30 -13.01 -19.32
N GLU A 303 -15.66 -12.66 -18.10
CA GLU A 303 -16.61 -13.40 -17.26
C GLU A 303 -17.96 -12.70 -17.25
N TYR A 304 -18.99 -13.40 -16.79
CA TYR A 304 -20.34 -12.85 -16.63
C TYR A 304 -20.79 -12.94 -15.18
N GLU A 305 -21.22 -11.80 -14.61
CA GLU A 305 -21.77 -11.72 -13.25
C GLU A 305 -23.11 -10.99 -13.31
N GLY A 306 -24.21 -11.69 -12.98
CA GLY A 306 -25.56 -11.12 -13.02
C GLY A 306 -25.96 -10.59 -14.42
N GLY A 307 -25.51 -11.27 -15.49
CA GLY A 307 -25.78 -10.90 -16.88
C GLY A 307 -24.96 -9.72 -17.42
N LYS A 308 -23.97 -9.22 -16.66
CA LYS A 308 -23.07 -8.11 -17.05
C LYS A 308 -21.66 -8.62 -17.30
N GLN A 309 -20.94 -7.97 -18.20
CA GLN A 309 -19.55 -8.32 -18.50
C GLN A 309 -18.58 -7.88 -17.40
N LYS A 310 -17.80 -8.83 -16.92
CA LYS A 310 -16.65 -8.63 -16.05
C LYS A 310 -15.38 -8.90 -16.85
N ARG A 311 -14.56 -7.87 -17.00
CA ARG A 311 -13.35 -7.87 -17.83
C ARG A 311 -12.14 -8.23 -16.98
N ILE A 312 -11.40 -9.25 -17.39
CA ILE A 312 -10.20 -9.72 -16.69
C ILE A 312 -8.96 -9.30 -17.45
N TYR A 313 -7.99 -8.75 -16.72
CA TYR A 313 -6.67 -8.38 -17.24
C TYR A 313 -5.59 -9.10 -16.45
N LYS A 314 -4.61 -9.68 -17.14
CA LYS A 314 -3.46 -10.35 -16.53
C LYS A 314 -2.16 -9.58 -16.76
N ARG A 315 -1.31 -9.54 -15.74
CA ARG A 315 0.02 -8.93 -15.78
C ARG A 315 0.93 -9.79 -16.66
N ILE A 316 1.61 -9.14 -17.59
CA ILE A 316 2.56 -9.76 -18.52
C ILE A 316 3.99 -9.26 -18.31
N ALA A 317 4.17 -8.14 -17.62
CA ALA A 317 5.49 -7.65 -17.24
C ALA A 317 5.42 -6.83 -15.95
N THR A 318 6.45 -6.91 -15.12
CA THR A 318 6.66 -6.07 -13.93
C THR A 318 7.53 -4.86 -14.21
N THR A 319 8.14 -4.79 -15.40
CA THR A 319 8.98 -3.69 -15.85
C THR A 319 8.57 -3.22 -17.25
N ILE A 320 8.84 -1.95 -17.56
CA ILE A 320 8.66 -1.41 -18.91
C ILE A 320 9.53 -0.16 -19.13
N ALA A 321 10.18 -0.09 -20.29
CA ALA A 321 10.99 1.06 -20.68
C ALA A 321 10.12 2.21 -21.20
N PHE A 322 10.52 3.45 -20.95
CA PHE A 322 9.78 4.64 -21.40
C PHE A 322 9.65 4.67 -22.92
N ALA A 323 10.75 4.34 -23.62
CA ALA A 323 10.81 4.26 -25.07
C ALA A 323 9.78 3.29 -25.65
N GLU A 324 9.49 2.19 -24.95
CA GLU A 324 8.51 1.20 -25.39
C GLU A 324 7.08 1.74 -25.32
N ILE A 325 6.76 2.54 -24.30
CA ILE A 325 5.44 3.14 -24.10
C ILE A 325 5.15 4.19 -25.17
N VAL A 326 6.15 5.03 -25.47
CA VAL A 326 5.98 6.20 -26.36
C VAL A 326 6.23 5.88 -27.84
N ARG A 327 6.71 4.67 -28.15
CA ARG A 327 6.96 4.22 -29.52
C ARG A 327 5.70 4.37 -30.38
N LYS A 328 5.86 5.02 -31.52
CA LYS A 328 4.89 5.01 -32.61
C LYS A 328 5.19 3.79 -33.50
N SER A 329 4.17 3.06 -33.89
CA SER A 329 4.27 1.90 -34.80
C SER A 329 4.76 2.32 -36.17
#